data_AF-A0A7R9MQB4-F1
#
_entry.id   AF-A0A7R9MQB4-F1
#
_cell.length_a   1.000
_cell.length_b   1.000
_cell.length_c   1.000
_cell.angle_alpha   90.00
_cell.angle_beta   90.00
_cell.angle_gamma   90.00
#
_symmetry.space_group_name_H-M   'P 1'
#
loop_
_entity.id
_entity.type
_entity.pdbx_description
1 polymer ?
#
loop_
_entity_poly.entity_id
_entity_poly.type
_entity_poly.pdbx_seq_one_letter_code
_entity_poly.pdbx_strand_id
1 'polypeptide(L)'
;PKADVFTGHPLIDDQLNDVLRLAFRDYINSWYAFVSPNQEFTLHLYSIAQLAIKSVTQRFHSMDIVSYMTTKLVDDFASHLRLYRLAQNKLKELKVNDPNANLLSIFFDFEVSMERNICRDLVSEDNESCSDYLSQIWTCC
;
A
#
# COMPACT_ATOMS: atom_id res chain seq x y z
N PRO A 1 1.72 28.02 -4.92
CA PRO A 1 0.59 27.15 -4.55
C PRO A 1 0.03 27.55 -3.18
N LYS A 2 -1.30 27.55 -3.02
CA LYS A 2 -1.96 27.91 -1.76
C LYS A 2 -1.92 26.72 -0.79
N ALA A 3 -1.66 26.99 0.48
CA ALA A 3 -1.77 25.99 1.53
C ALA A 3 -3.21 25.47 1.61
N ASP A 4 -3.36 24.16 1.78
CA ASP A 4 -4.65 23.48 1.78
C ASP A 4 -4.87 22.71 3.08
N VAL A 5 -6.13 22.49 3.43
CA VAL A 5 -6.52 21.77 4.65
C VAL A 5 -6.80 20.32 4.26
N PHE A 6 -6.02 19.39 4.81
CA PHE A 6 -6.11 17.96 4.48
C PHE A 6 -6.85 17.18 5.55
N THR A 7 -6.39 17.30 6.79
CA THR A 7 -6.81 16.52 7.97
C THR A 7 -7.68 17.34 8.93
N GLY A 8 -7.68 18.67 8.80
CA GLY A 8 -8.32 19.56 9.76
C GLY A 8 -7.49 19.78 11.03
N HIS A 9 -6.29 19.20 11.12
CA HIS A 9 -5.33 19.45 12.17
C HIS A 9 -4.21 20.38 11.67
N PRO A 10 -4.17 21.66 12.09
CA PRO A 10 -3.30 22.68 11.49
C PRO A 10 -1.82 22.28 11.43
N LEU A 11 -1.29 21.71 12.51
CA LEU A 11 0.12 21.30 12.57
C LEU A 11 0.47 20.18 11.57
N ILE A 12 -0.47 19.26 11.31
CA ILE A 12 -0.26 18.17 10.36
C ILE A 12 -0.39 18.71 8.94
N ASP A 13 -1.40 19.56 8.72
CA ASP A 13 -1.65 20.17 7.42
C ASP A 13 -0.50 21.07 6.98
N ASP A 14 0.09 21.84 7.88
CA ASP A 14 1.28 22.66 7.60
C ASP A 14 2.47 21.79 7.18
N GLN A 15 2.74 20.71 7.93
CA GLN A 15 3.82 19.77 7.58
C GLN A 15 3.58 19.09 6.24
N LEU A 16 2.35 18.66 5.95
CA LEU A 16 1.99 18.03 4.68
C LEU A 16 2.15 19.00 3.50
N ASN A 17 1.71 20.24 3.66
CA ASN A 17 1.90 21.28 2.65
C ASN A 17 3.39 21.57 2.42
N ASP A 18 4.20 21.58 3.48
CA ASP A 18 5.65 21.77 3.38
C ASP A 18 6.33 20.61 2.63
N VAL A 19 5.99 19.37 2.97
CA VAL A 19 6.51 18.17 2.28
C VAL A 19 6.13 18.19 0.80
N LEU A 20 4.86 18.45 0.48
CA LEU A 20 4.40 18.56 -0.91
C LEU A 20 5.15 19.65 -1.67
N ARG A 21 5.29 20.83 -1.06
CA ARG A 21 6.00 21.96 -1.68
C ARG A 21 7.45 21.61 -1.97
N LEU A 22 8.16 20.99 -1.02
CA LEU A 22 9.55 20.57 -1.19
C LEU A 22 9.66 19.48 -2.27
N ALA A 23 8.79 18.48 -2.24
CA ALA A 23 8.76 17.42 -3.25
C ALA A 23 8.54 17.98 -4.66
N PHE A 24 7.58 18.90 -4.83
CA PHE A 24 7.33 19.54 -6.12
C PHE A 24 8.48 20.44 -6.56
N ARG A 25 9.12 21.16 -5.64
CA ARG A 25 10.29 22.00 -5.96
C ARG A 25 11.44 21.14 -6.48
N ASP A 26 11.79 20.08 -5.75
CA ASP A 26 13.02 19.34 -5.97
C ASP A 26 12.89 18.28 -7.07
N TYR A 27 11.71 17.65 -7.19
CA TYR A 27 11.51 16.50 -8.10
C TYR A 27 10.57 16.76 -9.27
N ILE A 28 9.81 17.86 -9.30
CA ILE A 28 8.86 18.14 -10.41
C ILE A 28 9.30 19.38 -11.16
N ASN A 29 9.33 20.52 -10.49
CA ASN A 29 9.70 21.79 -11.09
C ASN A 29 11.14 21.79 -11.61
N SER A 30 12.06 21.11 -10.92
CA SER A 30 13.47 20.99 -11.29
C SER A 30 13.67 20.45 -12.71
N TRP A 31 13.03 19.34 -13.08
CA TRP A 31 13.16 18.79 -14.44
C TRP A 31 12.19 19.45 -15.42
N TYR A 32 10.98 19.81 -14.98
CA TYR A 32 9.95 20.32 -15.88
C TYR A 32 10.30 21.71 -16.44
N ALA A 33 11.11 22.48 -15.72
CA ALA A 33 11.67 23.74 -16.21
C ALA A 33 12.46 23.60 -17.53
N PHE A 34 13.04 22.42 -17.80
CA PHE A 34 13.75 22.14 -19.05
C PHE A 34 12.83 21.72 -20.20
N VAL A 35 11.58 21.34 -19.90
CA VAL A 35 10.61 20.87 -20.90
C VAL A 35 9.75 22.02 -21.40
N SER A 36 9.22 22.84 -20.49
CA SER A 36 8.35 23.96 -20.85
C SER A 36 8.41 25.07 -19.81
N PRO A 37 8.38 26.35 -20.23
CA PRO A 37 8.28 27.48 -19.31
C PRO A 37 6.88 27.62 -18.67
N ASN A 38 5.85 26.95 -19.22
CA ASN A 38 4.49 27.06 -18.70
C ASN A 38 4.28 26.20 -17.44
N GLN A 39 4.06 26.84 -16.29
CA GLN A 39 3.83 26.20 -14.99
C GLN A 39 2.41 25.64 -14.79
N GLU A 40 1.49 25.81 -15.74
CA GLU A 40 0.12 25.31 -15.65
C GLU A 40 0.07 23.81 -15.33
N PHE A 41 0.86 23.00 -16.02
CA PHE A 41 0.94 21.56 -15.76
C PHE A 41 1.36 21.25 -14.31
N THR A 42 2.42 21.90 -13.80
CA THR A 42 2.92 21.60 -12.44
C THR A 42 1.95 22.09 -11.36
N LEU A 43 1.22 23.17 -11.62
CA LEU A 43 0.14 23.65 -10.75
C LEU A 43 -1.05 22.69 -10.73
N HIS A 44 -1.47 22.17 -11.89
CA HIS A 44 -2.53 21.15 -11.96
C HIS A 44 -2.10 19.84 -11.31
N LEU A 45 -0.86 19.41 -11.50
CA LEU A 45 -0.34 18.22 -10.84
C LEU A 45 -0.31 18.40 -9.30
N TYR A 46 0.01 19.61 -8.83
CA TYR A 46 -0.02 19.95 -7.41
C TYR A 46 -1.44 19.85 -6.84
N SER A 47 -2.44 20.39 -7.53
CA SER A 47 -3.83 20.30 -7.07
C SER A 47 -4.37 18.87 -7.09
N ILE A 48 -3.98 18.05 -8.06
CA ILE A 48 -4.30 16.62 -8.08
C ILE A 48 -3.67 15.89 -6.89
N ALA A 49 -2.41 16.17 -6.56
CA ALA A 49 -1.76 15.58 -5.38
C ALA A 49 -2.48 15.99 -4.08
N GLN A 50 -2.87 17.26 -3.95
CA GLN A 50 -3.67 17.74 -2.81
C GLN A 50 -5.01 17.02 -2.72
N LEU A 51 -5.71 16.84 -3.85
CA LEU A 51 -6.97 16.11 -3.91
C LEU A 51 -6.80 14.64 -3.51
N ALA A 52 -5.76 13.97 -4.01
CA ALA A 52 -5.47 12.58 -3.66
C ALA A 52 -5.24 12.43 -2.15
N ILE A 53 -4.47 13.32 -1.54
CA ILE A 53 -4.25 13.33 -0.09
C ILE A 53 -5.57 13.55 0.66
N LYS A 54 -6.41 14.49 0.22
CA LYS A 54 -7.75 14.69 0.81
C LYS A 54 -8.61 13.45 0.73
N SER A 55 -8.66 12.80 -0.43
CA SER A 55 -9.45 11.58 -0.61
C SER A 55 -8.98 10.47 0.31
N VAL A 56 -7.67 10.27 0.44
CA VAL A 56 -7.09 9.30 1.38
C VAL A 56 -7.47 9.64 2.83
N THR A 57 -7.29 10.88 3.24
CA THR A 57 -7.62 11.34 4.59
C THR A 57 -9.12 11.19 4.89
N GLN A 58 -10.00 11.54 3.96
CA GLN A 58 -11.44 11.34 4.09
C GLN A 58 -11.80 9.87 4.27
N ARG A 59 -11.15 8.97 3.54
CA ARG A 59 -11.32 7.52 3.71
C ARG A 59 -10.88 7.06 5.09
N PHE A 60 -9.72 7.52 5.57
CA PHE A 60 -9.28 7.23 6.95
C PHE A 60 -10.27 7.72 8.01
N HIS A 61 -10.84 8.91 7.85
CA HIS A 61 -11.87 9.42 8.77
C HIS A 61 -13.17 8.62 8.73
N SER A 62 -13.53 8.05 7.57
CA SER A 62 -14.73 7.22 7.44
C SER A 62 -14.58 5.82 8.05
N MET A 63 -13.34 5.42 8.36
CA MET A 63 -13.02 4.12 8.96
C MET A 63 -12.86 4.24 10.48
N ASP A 64 -13.33 3.23 11.22
CA ASP A 64 -12.95 3.07 12.62
C ASP A 64 -11.49 2.58 12.71
N ILE A 65 -10.56 3.54 12.61
CA ILE A 65 -9.13 3.25 12.61
C ILE A 65 -8.69 2.57 13.91
N VAL A 66 -9.34 2.85 15.04
CA VAL A 66 -8.98 2.24 16.32
C VAL A 66 -9.34 0.75 16.30
N SER A 67 -10.57 0.41 15.91
CA SER A 67 -10.97 -0.99 15.76
C SER A 67 -10.12 -1.71 14.71
N TYR A 68 -9.85 -1.09 13.57
CA TYR A 68 -9.01 -1.68 12.53
C TYR A 68 -7.59 -1.97 13.03
N MET A 69 -6.93 -1.00 13.67
CA MET A 69 -5.55 -1.13 14.15
C MET A 69 -5.41 -2.11 15.30
N THR A 70 -6.42 -2.22 16.17
CA THR A 70 -6.35 -3.06 17.37
C THR A 70 -6.84 -4.49 17.15
N THR A 71 -7.74 -4.72 16.19
CA THR A 71 -8.30 -6.03 15.91
C THR A 71 -7.79 -6.57 14.59
N LYS A 72 -8.27 -6.04 13.46
CA LYS A 72 -8.00 -6.55 12.11
C LYS A 72 -6.53 -6.65 11.80
N LEU A 73 -5.78 -5.57 12.02
CA LEU A 73 -4.35 -5.55 11.75
C LEU A 73 -3.60 -6.57 12.61
N VAL A 74 -3.93 -6.65 13.90
CA VAL A 74 -3.27 -7.57 14.84
C VAL A 74 -3.59 -9.02 14.49
N ASP A 75 -4.84 -9.32 14.16
CA ASP A 75 -5.29 -10.65 13.74
C ASP A 75 -4.58 -11.08 12.45
N ASP A 76 -4.46 -10.18 11.47
CA ASP A 76 -3.75 -10.43 10.22
C ASP A 76 -2.26 -10.70 10.45
N PHE A 77 -1.59 -9.90 11.30
CA PHE A 77 -0.20 -10.14 11.68
C PHE A 77 -0.01 -11.45 12.44
N ALA A 78 -0.91 -11.76 13.38
CA ALA A 78 -0.87 -13.00 14.14
C ALA A 78 -1.05 -14.22 13.22
N SER A 79 -1.97 -14.12 12.26
CA SER A 79 -2.21 -15.12 11.21
C SER A 79 -0.96 -15.32 10.35
N HIS A 80 -0.37 -14.25 9.83
CA HIS A 80 0.85 -14.31 9.01
C HIS A 80 2.02 -14.92 9.79
N LEU A 81 2.21 -14.51 11.05
CA LEU A 81 3.28 -15.06 11.90
C LEU A 81 3.06 -16.55 12.20
N ARG A 82 1.82 -16.96 12.40
CA ARG A 82 1.45 -18.38 12.59
C ARG A 82 1.75 -19.18 11.32
N LEU A 83 1.32 -18.71 10.16
CA LEU A 83 1.60 -19.32 8.86
C LEU A 83 3.10 -19.43 8.61
N TYR A 84 3.86 -18.37 8.90
CA TYR A 84 5.32 -18.36 8.77
C TYR A 84 5.98 -19.42 9.64
N ARG A 85 5.56 -19.57 10.90
CA ARG A 85 6.08 -20.62 11.80
C ARG A 85 5.75 -22.02 11.30
N LEU A 86 4.56 -22.24 10.74
CA LEU A 86 4.18 -23.51 10.12
C LEU A 86 5.06 -23.82 8.91
N ALA A 87 5.26 -22.84 8.02
CA ALA A 87 6.14 -22.96 6.86
C ALA A 87 7.59 -23.27 7.27
N GLN A 88 8.11 -22.63 8.31
CA GLN A 88 9.44 -22.93 8.85
C GLN A 88 9.57 -24.36 9.39
N ASN A 89 8.57 -24.85 10.10
CA ASN A 89 8.57 -26.22 10.61
C ASN A 89 8.52 -27.22 9.46
N LYS A 90 7.66 -26.97 8.46
CA LYS A 90 7.54 -27.81 7.27
C LYS A 90 8.83 -27.81 6.44
N LEU A 91 9.50 -26.67 6.32
CA LEU A 91 10.78 -26.57 5.64
C LEU A 91 11.84 -27.44 6.32
N LYS A 92 11.88 -27.48 7.66
CA LYS A 92 12.82 -28.34 8.39
C LYS A 92 12.56 -29.83 8.11
N GLU A 93 11.30 -30.24 8.03
CA GLU A 93 10.93 -31.61 7.66
C GLU A 93 11.34 -31.93 6.21
N LEU A 94 11.08 -31.02 5.28
CA LEU A 94 11.35 -31.23 3.85
C LEU A 94 12.83 -31.20 3.52
N LYS A 95 13.63 -30.35 4.18
CA LYS A 95 15.09 -30.26 3.97
C LYS A 95 15.85 -31.55 4.22
N VAL A 96 15.27 -32.51 4.95
CA VAL A 96 15.84 -33.84 5.14
C VAL A 96 15.83 -34.65 3.83
N ASN A 97 14.79 -34.46 3.01
CA ASN A 97 14.56 -35.22 1.78
C ASN A 97 14.83 -34.41 0.49
N ASP A 98 14.62 -33.10 0.56
CA ASP A 98 14.82 -32.16 -0.55
C ASP A 98 15.61 -30.92 -0.07
N PRO A 99 16.92 -30.84 -0.38
CA PRO A 99 17.75 -29.70 0.03
C PRO A 99 17.36 -28.38 -0.68
N ASN A 100 16.61 -28.44 -1.78
CA ASN A 100 16.18 -27.27 -2.55
C ASN A 100 14.82 -26.72 -2.11
N ALA A 101 14.18 -27.32 -1.09
CA ALA A 101 12.90 -26.84 -0.56
C ALA A 101 12.99 -25.35 -0.19
N ASN A 102 12.03 -24.56 -0.69
CA ASN A 102 11.99 -23.11 -0.54
C ASN A 102 10.94 -22.69 0.49
N LEU A 103 11.31 -21.80 1.42
CA LEU A 103 10.39 -21.33 2.47
C LEU A 103 9.20 -20.56 1.91
N LEU A 104 9.45 -19.75 0.88
CA LEU A 104 8.46 -18.86 0.28
C LEU A 104 7.36 -19.66 -0.40
N SER A 105 7.71 -20.68 -1.20
CA SER A 105 6.74 -21.54 -1.86
C SER A 105 5.87 -22.31 -0.84
N ILE A 106 6.50 -22.86 0.20
CA ILE A 106 5.78 -23.57 1.28
C ILE A 106 4.84 -22.62 2.04
N PHE A 107 5.28 -21.38 2.27
CA PHE A 107 4.46 -20.37 2.92
C PHE A 107 3.21 -20.03 2.10
N PHE A 108 3.38 -19.82 0.78
CA PHE A 108 2.26 -19.53 -0.11
C PHE A 108 1.32 -20.72 -0.26
N ASP A 109 1.82 -21.95 -0.31
CA ASP A 109 0.97 -23.15 -0.27
C ASP A 109 0.07 -23.17 0.98
N PHE A 110 0.63 -22.81 2.14
CA PHE A 110 -0.15 -22.70 3.37
C PHE A 110 -1.12 -21.52 3.34
N GLU A 111 -0.73 -20.36 2.81
CA GLU A 111 -1.61 -19.20 2.65
C GLU A 111 -2.83 -19.56 1.79
N VAL A 112 -2.63 -20.19 0.63
CA VAL A 112 -3.73 -20.67 -0.24
C VAL A 112 -4.64 -21.66 0.45
N SER A 113 -4.08 -22.56 1.26
CA SER A 113 -4.89 -23.54 2.00
C SER A 113 -5.78 -22.89 3.08
N MET A 114 -5.37 -21.72 3.59
CA MET A 114 -6.11 -20.96 4.60
C MET A 114 -7.07 -19.94 3.97
N GLU A 115 -6.64 -19.23 2.93
CA GLU A 115 -7.41 -18.24 2.20
C GLU A 115 -8.09 -18.92 1.01
N ARG A 116 -9.34 -19.38 1.20
CA ARG A 116 -10.11 -20.12 0.19
C ARG A 116 -10.34 -19.41 -1.15
N ASN A 117 -9.92 -18.15 -1.31
CA ASN A 117 -10.33 -17.31 -2.44
C ASN A 117 -9.22 -16.43 -3.06
N ILE A 118 -8.03 -16.28 -2.44
CA ILE A 118 -6.98 -15.40 -2.98
C ILE A 118 -5.60 -16.05 -2.74
N CYS A 119 -4.82 -16.21 -3.80
CA CYS A 119 -3.41 -16.59 -3.74
C CYS A 119 -2.57 -15.38 -4.16
N ARG A 120 -1.80 -14.81 -3.23
CA ARG A 120 -0.99 -13.61 -3.52
C ARG A 120 0.14 -13.90 -4.52
N ASP A 121 0.56 -15.15 -4.64
CA ASP A 121 1.54 -15.62 -5.63
C ASP A 121 0.95 -15.50 -7.04
N LEU A 122 -0.25 -16.06 -7.26
CA LEU A 122 -0.95 -15.99 -8.56
C LEU A 122 -1.36 -14.57 -8.97
N VAL A 123 -1.76 -13.75 -7.99
CA VAL A 123 -2.09 -12.33 -8.23
C VAL A 123 -0.84 -11.53 -8.65
N SER A 124 0.35 -11.91 -8.19
CA SER A 124 1.59 -11.20 -8.49
C SER A 124 2.25 -11.65 -9.80
N GLU A 125 1.92 -12.86 -10.29
CA GLU A 125 2.44 -13.41 -11.54
C GLU A 125 1.65 -12.99 -12.78
N ASP A 126 0.34 -12.72 -12.64
CA ASP A 126 -0.54 -12.38 -13.75
C ASP A 126 -1.16 -10.96 -13.63
N ASN A 127 -1.06 -10.19 -14.72
CA ASN A 127 -1.49 -8.79 -14.75
C ASN A 127 -3.03 -8.65 -14.72
N GLU A 128 -3.76 -9.63 -15.25
CA GLU A 128 -5.23 -9.64 -15.23
C GLU A 128 -5.75 -9.96 -13.82
N SER A 129 -5.18 -10.98 -13.19
CA SER A 129 -5.45 -11.35 -11.80
C SER A 129 -5.13 -10.22 -10.81
N CYS A 130 -4.02 -9.49 -11.02
CA CYS A 130 -3.67 -8.30 -10.25
C CYS A 130 -4.71 -7.18 -10.38
N SER A 131 -5.13 -6.88 -11.61
CA SER A 131 -6.12 -5.85 -11.90
C SER A 131 -7.49 -6.18 -11.28
N ASP A 132 -7.91 -7.44 -11.34
CA ASP A 132 -9.17 -7.89 -10.74
C ASP A 132 -9.13 -7.83 -9.21
N TYR A 133 -8.01 -8.23 -8.59
CA TYR A 133 -7.81 -8.11 -7.15
C TYR A 133 -7.86 -6.65 -6.68
N LEU A 134 -7.14 -5.75 -7.37
CA LEU A 134 -7.13 -4.32 -7.04
C LEU A 134 -8.50 -3.67 -7.25
N SER A 135 -9.23 -4.08 -8.28
CA SER A 135 -10.62 -3.64 -8.53
C SER A 135 -11.56 -4.04 -7.40
N GLN A 136 -11.44 -5.27 -6.89
CA GLN A 136 -12.24 -5.77 -5.76
C GLN A 136 -11.94 -5.02 -4.46
N ILE A 137 -10.67 -4.71 -4.17
CA ILE A 137 -10.30 -3.87 -3.03
C ILE A 137 -10.91 -2.47 -3.17
N TRP A 138 -10.85 -1.89 -4.37
CA TRP A 138 -11.37 -0.55 -4.63
C TRP A 138 -12.90 -0.46 -4.59
N THR A 139 -13.63 -1.55 -4.84
CA THR A 139 -15.11 -1.56 -4.79
C THR A 139 -15.67 -1.89 -3.41
N CYS A 140 -14.91 -2.57 -2.55
CA CYS A 140 -15.33 -2.87 -1.18
C CYS A 140 -15.08 -1.73 -0.16
N CYS A 141 -14.42 -0.64 -0.55
CA CYS A 141 -14.20 0.55 0.28
C CYS A 141 -14.93 1.79 -0.27
#